data_AF-A0A0N8PX02-F1
#
_entry.id   AF-A0A0N8PX02-F1
#
_cell.length_a   1.000
_cell.length_b   1.000
_cell.length_c   1.000
_cell.angle_alpha   90.00
_cell.angle_beta   90.00
_cell.angle_gamma   90.00
#
_symmetry.space_group_name_H-M   'P 1'
#
loop_
_entity.id
_entity.type
_entity.pdbx_description
1 polymer ?
#
loop_
_entity_poly.entity_id
_entity_poly.type
_entity_poly.pdbx_seq_one_letter_code
_entity_poly.pdbx_strand_id
1 'polypeptide(L)' 'MSDKVVTTVRIDKELWDQFIDKVYRTNGKTHGGVIRRTIEEIVRRYVESETWEVRVS' A
#
# COMPACT_ATOMS: atom_id res chain seq x y z
N MET A 1 6.14 14.84 -17.08
CA MET A 1 6.59 13.43 -16.98
C MET A 1 6.07 12.88 -15.66
N SER A 2 5.48 11.69 -15.63
CA SER A 2 5.06 11.07 -14.37
C SER A 2 6.27 10.31 -13.84
N ASP A 3 6.92 10.84 -12.81
CA ASP A 3 8.03 10.18 -12.13
C ASP A 3 7.50 8.92 -11.44
N LYS A 4 7.61 7.79 -12.13
CA LYS A 4 7.29 6.49 -11.54
C LYS A 4 8.39 6.12 -10.58
N VAL A 5 8.12 6.28 -9.29
CA VAL A 5 8.96 5.71 -8.23
C VAL A 5 8.67 4.20 -8.17
N VAL A 6 9.72 3.39 -8.31
CA VAL A 6 9.64 1.94 -8.15
C VAL A 6 10.25 1.59 -6.81
N THR A 7 9.45 1.00 -5.92
CA THR A 7 9.89 0.55 -4.60
C THR A 7 9.74 -0.97 -4.51
N THR A 8 10.80 -1.65 -4.06
CA THR A 8 10.76 -3.09 -3.75
C THR A 8 10.66 -3.27 -2.24
N VAL A 9 9.71 -4.07 -1.79
CA VAL A 9 9.53 -4.44 -0.38
C VAL A 9 9.66 -5.95 -0.23
N ARG A 10 10.20 -6.39 0.91
CA ARG A 10 10.20 -7.81 1.30
C ARG A 10 9.12 -8.02 2.34
N ILE A 11 8.22 -8.94 2.07
CA ILE A 11 7.06 -9.25 2.92
C ILE A 11 7.07 -10.76 3.15
N ASP A 12 6.68 -11.16 4.36
CA ASP A 12 6.43 -12.57 4.67
C ASP A 12 5.41 -13.17 3.69
N LYS A 13 5.63 -14.43 3.28
CA LYS A 13 4.80 -15.09 2.26
C LYS A 13 3.36 -15.28 2.75
N GLU A 14 3.16 -15.68 3.99
CA GLU A 14 1.83 -15.92 4.54
C GLU A 14 1.05 -14.61 4.60
N LEU A 15 1.70 -13.54 5.07
CA LEU A 15 1.10 -12.21 5.10
C LEU A 15 0.74 -11.70 3.70
N TRP A 16 1.59 -11.95 2.71
CA TRP A 16 1.32 -11.60 1.32
C TRP A 16 0.11 -12.35 0.76
N ASP A 17 0.03 -13.66 0.99
CA ASP A 17 -1.07 -14.49 0.51
C ASP A 17 -2.41 -14.03 1.15
N GLN A 18 -2.41 -13.74 2.46
CA GLN A 18 -3.59 -13.17 3.15
C GLN A 18 -4.00 -11.80 2.59
N PHE A 19 -3.03 -10.94 2.27
CA PHE A 19 -3.28 -9.63 1.66
C PHE A 19 -3.94 -9.78 0.28
N ILE A 20 -3.41 -10.66 -0.58
CA ILE A 20 -3.95 -10.90 -1.92
C ILE A 20 -5.38 -11.46 -1.85
N ASP A 21 -5.62 -12.41 -0.95
CA ASP A 21 -6.96 -12.95 -0.71
C ASP A 21 -7.95 -11.86 -0.29
N LYS A 22 -7.53 -10.97 0.62
CA LYS A 22 -8.36 -9.84 1.05
C LYS A 22 -8.65 -8.88 -0.10
N VAL A 23 -7.64 -8.53 -0.91
CA VAL A 23 -7.81 -7.69 -2.10
C VAL A 23 -8.80 -8.31 -3.08
N TYR A 24 -8.69 -9.62 -3.33
CA TYR A 24 -9.62 -10.36 -4.19
C TYR A 24 -11.05 -10.30 -3.66
N ARG A 25 -11.25 -10.61 -2.38
CA ARG A 25 -12.59 -10.60 -1.76
C ARG A 25 -13.24 -9.22 -1.79
N THR A 26 -12.47 -8.15 -1.66
CA THR A 26 -12.99 -6.77 -1.68
C THR A 26 -13.28 -6.27 -3.11
N ASN A 27 -12.47 -6.63 -4.10
CA ASN A 27 -12.52 -6.02 -5.44
C ASN A 27 -12.96 -6.98 -6.57
N GLY A 28 -13.08 -8.28 -6.28
CA GLY A 28 -13.30 -9.35 -7.26
C GLY A 28 -12.13 -9.58 -8.23
N LYS A 29 -11.00 -8.88 -8.06
CA LYS A 29 -9.85 -8.84 -8.98
C LYS A 29 -8.53 -8.61 -8.23
N THR A 30 -7.44 -9.19 -8.73
CA THR A 30 -6.08 -9.13 -8.13
C THR A 30 -4.98 -8.81 -9.17
N HIS A 31 -5.28 -8.02 -10.21
CA HIS A 31 -4.23 -7.58 -11.13
C HIS A 31 -3.38 -6.47 -10.50
N GLY A 32 -2.15 -6.27 -11.01
CA GLY A 32 -1.16 -5.36 -10.42
C GLY A 32 -1.65 -3.93 -10.17
N GLY A 33 -2.57 -3.42 -11.01
CA GLY A 33 -3.18 -2.11 -10.82
C GLY A 33 -4.06 -1.98 -9.57
N VAL A 34 -4.82 -3.03 -9.22
CA VAL A 34 -5.65 -3.04 -8.00
C VAL A 34 -4.75 -3.13 -6.78
N ILE A 35 -3.77 -4.05 -6.81
CA ILE A 35 -2.78 -4.24 -5.74
C ILE A 35 -2.06 -2.92 -5.45
N ARG A 36 -1.55 -2.25 -6.50
CA ARG A 36 -0.88 -0.95 -6.38
C ARG A 36 -1.80 0.07 -5.71
N ARG A 37 -3.03 0.22 -6.17
CA ARG A 37 -3.98 1.20 -5.62
C ARG A 37 -4.27 0.93 -4.15
N THR A 38 -4.48 -0.34 -3.78
CA THR A 38 -4.71 -0.71 -2.38
C THR A 38 -3.52 -0.36 -1.49
N ILE A 39 -2.29 -0.63 -1.94
CA ILE A 39 -1.09 -0.24 -1.19
C ILE A 39 -0.99 1.29 -1.07
N GLU A 40 -1.24 2.03 -2.16
CA GLU A 40 -1.23 3.51 -2.15
C GLU A 40 -2.25 4.09 -1.18
N GLU A 41 -3.45 3.50 -1.08
CA GLU A 41 -4.48 3.91 -0.12
C GLU A 41 -4.08 3.62 1.33
N ILE A 42 -3.45 2.47 1.60
CA ILE A 42 -2.95 2.12 2.94
C ILE A 42 -1.87 3.12 3.37
N VAL A 43 -0.90 3.39 2.50
CA VAL A 43 0.19 4.35 2.76
C VAL A 43 -0.38 5.75 2.96
N ARG A 44 -1.33 6.18 2.11
CA ARG A 44 -1.99 7.47 2.24
C ARG A 44 -2.67 7.61 3.60
N ARG A 45 -3.48 6.62 4.00
CA ARG A 45 -4.16 6.64 5.31
C ARG A 45 -3.17 6.70 6.46
N TYR A 46 -2.07 5.95 6.37
CA TYR A 46 -1.02 5.99 7.38
C TYR A 46 -0.45 7.42 7.52
N VAL A 47 -0.03 8.03 6.40
CA VAL A 47 0.53 9.39 6.35
C VAL A 47 -0.49 10.45 6.81
N GLU A 48 -1.75 10.36 6.38
CA GLU A 48 -2.81 11.32 6.73
C GLU A 48 -3.31 11.16 8.17
N SER A 49 -3.10 10.00 8.81
CA SER A 49 -3.56 9.72 10.17
C SER A 49 -2.64 10.27 11.27
N GLU A 50 -1.39 10.59 10.95
CA GLU A 50 -0.43 11.16 11.91
C GLU A 50 -0.31 12.68 11.70
N THR A 51 -0.90 13.47 12.60
CA THR A 51 -0.55 14.88 12.76
C THR A 51 0.85 14.96 13.37
N TRP A 52 1.87 15.06 12.52
CA TRP A 52 3.25 15.20 12.99
C TRP A 52 3.50 16.62 13.50
N GLU A 53 3.73 16.82 14.81
CA GLU A 53 4.42 18.01 15.31
C GLU A 53 5.91 17.90 14.92
N VAL A 54 6.28 18.49 13.79
CA VAL A 54 7.69 18.63 13.43
C VAL A 54 8.31 19.68 14.35
N ARG A 55 8.92 19.23 15.46
CA ARG A 55 9.85 20.07 16.23
C ARG A 55 11.19 20.04 15.53
N VAL A 56 11.47 21.08 14.76
CA VAL A 56 12.83 21.37 14.29
C VAL A 56 13.59 21.93 15.49
N SER A 57 14.55 21.15 16.00
CA SER A 57 15.56 21.60 16.97
C SER A 57 16.71 22.31 16.26
#